data_AF-A0AAF6BLZ8-F1
#
_entry.id   AF-A0AAF6BLZ8-F1
#
_cell.length_a   1.000
_cell.length_b   1.000
_cell.length_c   1.000
_cell.angle_alpha   90.00
_cell.angle_beta   90.00
_cell.angle_gamma   90.00
#
_symmetry.space_group_name_H-M   'P 1'
#
loop_
_entity.id
_entity.type
_entity.pdbx_description
1 polymer ?
#
loop_
_entity_poly.entity_id
_entity_poly.type
_entity_poly.pdbx_seq_one_letter_code
_entity_poly.pdbx_strand_id
1 'polypeptide(L)'
;MDIDGDFALLQPVDLLTKDMLELRQIIKDKREKIDKEKEKEKEKERDKEREKEREKEREKEREKEKERVEREKEKERERERLERERDREREKEKEREKERERDRFEKERDRDEKAKMPVEIPQVAKAAGGPEDHPEATVPAATPSDISHSDVTILEGHTSEVFICAWSPTGSLLASGSGDSTARIWTIADGPSGTSAQTSAPRPLVLKHFKGKTNEKSKDVTTLDWNGEGTLLATGSYDGQARIWSKDGELKNTLNKHKGPIFSLKWNKKGDCLLSGSVDKTAIIWDAKTGDVKQQFEYHGAPTLDVDWRNNVSFATCSTDKMIYVCKLGESRPVKSYAGHQDEVNAIKWDPTGTLLASCSDDFTAKIWSLKQDKCLHDLKDHTKEIYTIKWSPTGPGTNNVNQQLVLASASFDATIKLWDIEKGAQLVSLTSHSEPVYSVAFSPSGEYLASGSFDKCLHIWSVKDGSLVKTYRGSGGIFEVCWNKEGDKVAACFSNNTVCVLDFRL
;
A
#
# COMPACT_ATOMS: atom_id res chain seq x y z
N MET A 1 -43.09 -41.87 38.61
CA MET A 1 -42.64 -42.70 37.48
C MET A 1 -43.25 -42.07 36.26
N ASP A 2 -42.42 -41.50 35.40
CA ASP A 2 -42.85 -40.97 34.11
C ASP A 2 -42.97 -42.17 33.17
N ILE A 3 -44.18 -42.73 33.08
CA ILE A 3 -44.42 -44.06 32.48
C ILE A 3 -44.06 -44.02 30.98
N ASP A 4 -44.33 -42.90 30.29
CA ASP A 4 -44.06 -42.76 28.86
C ASP A 4 -42.57 -42.70 28.52
N GLY A 5 -41.75 -42.10 29.40
CA GLY A 5 -40.29 -42.03 29.22
C GLY A 5 -39.58 -43.37 29.43
N ASP A 6 -40.16 -44.25 30.25
CA ASP A 6 -39.55 -45.55 30.59
C ASP A 6 -39.73 -46.60 29.49
N PHE A 7 -40.85 -46.54 28.76
CA PHE A 7 -41.05 -47.39 27.58
C PHE A 7 -40.12 -47.01 26.42
N ALA A 8 -39.72 -45.73 26.30
CA ALA A 8 -38.78 -45.29 25.29
C ALA A 8 -37.34 -45.84 25.48
N LEU A 9 -37.03 -46.34 26.68
CA LEU A 9 -35.74 -46.95 26.99
C LEU A 9 -35.69 -48.46 26.69
N LEU A 10 -36.80 -49.10 26.36
CA LEU A 10 -36.90 -50.54 26.12
C LEU A 10 -37.03 -50.82 24.62
N GLN A 11 -36.38 -51.89 24.13
CA GLN A 11 -36.59 -52.33 22.76
C GLN A 11 -37.86 -53.19 22.66
N PRO A 12 -38.55 -53.21 21.51
CA PRO A 12 -39.77 -54.02 21.33
C PRO A 12 -39.57 -55.51 21.65
N VAL A 13 -38.35 -56.04 21.44
CA VAL A 13 -37.99 -57.43 21.77
C VAL A 13 -37.86 -57.66 23.29
N ASP A 14 -37.45 -56.65 24.06
CA ASP A 14 -37.33 -56.75 25.52
C ASP A 14 -38.72 -56.96 26.14
N LEU A 15 -39.74 -56.24 25.64
CA LEU A 15 -41.13 -56.33 26.09
C LEU A 15 -41.79 -57.69 25.80
N LEU A 16 -41.27 -58.44 24.82
CA LEU A 16 -41.79 -59.75 24.42
C LEU A 16 -41.07 -60.93 25.08
N THR A 17 -39.85 -60.70 25.58
CA THR A 17 -38.94 -61.79 26.01
C THR A 17 -38.48 -61.71 27.45
N LYS A 18 -38.77 -60.60 28.15
CA LYS A 18 -38.28 -60.33 29.51
C LYS A 18 -39.42 -60.22 30.51
N ASP A 19 -39.16 -60.65 31.74
CA ASP A 19 -40.13 -60.50 32.82
C ASP A 19 -40.11 -59.08 33.43
N MET A 20 -41.09 -58.80 34.29
CA MET A 20 -41.24 -57.46 34.89
C MET A 20 -40.08 -57.03 35.80
N LEU A 21 -39.32 -57.97 36.37
CA LEU A 21 -38.15 -57.65 37.21
C LEU A 21 -36.95 -57.32 36.32
N GLU A 22 -36.74 -58.08 35.26
CA GLU A 22 -35.70 -57.84 34.26
C GLU A 22 -35.89 -56.49 33.55
N LEU A 23 -37.13 -56.17 33.15
CA LEU A 23 -37.45 -54.89 32.50
C LEU A 23 -37.17 -53.69 33.42
N ARG A 24 -37.51 -53.80 34.71
CA ARG A 24 -37.21 -52.76 35.71
C ARG A 24 -35.71 -52.56 35.89
N GLN A 25 -34.93 -53.64 35.85
CA GLN A 25 -33.47 -53.55 35.96
C GLN A 25 -32.86 -52.87 34.71
N ILE A 26 -33.34 -53.21 33.52
CA ILE A 26 -32.88 -52.59 32.26
C ILE A 26 -33.18 -51.08 32.25
N ILE A 27 -34.38 -50.67 32.67
CA ILE A 27 -34.74 -49.25 32.76
C ILE A 27 -33.82 -48.53 33.75
N LYS A 28 -33.55 -49.14 34.92
CA LYS A 28 -32.67 -48.58 35.94
C LYS A 28 -31.24 -48.39 35.41
N ASP A 29 -30.67 -49.40 34.78
CA ASP A 29 -29.30 -49.36 34.26
C ASP A 29 -29.15 -48.34 33.12
N LYS A 30 -30.17 -48.24 32.23
CA LYS A 30 -30.17 -47.24 31.16
C LYS A 30 -30.32 -45.82 31.68
N ARG A 31 -31.15 -45.58 32.70
CA ARG A 31 -31.24 -44.27 33.37
C ARG A 31 -29.92 -43.88 34.01
N GLU A 32 -29.29 -44.78 34.77
CA GLU A 32 -27.99 -44.52 35.39
C GLU A 32 -26.90 -44.21 34.34
N LYS A 33 -26.96 -44.86 33.18
CA LYS A 33 -26.03 -44.58 32.08
C LYS A 33 -26.27 -43.21 31.46
N ILE A 34 -27.52 -42.85 31.20
CA ILE A 34 -27.90 -41.53 30.66
C ILE A 34 -27.50 -40.41 31.63
N ASP A 35 -27.72 -40.60 32.93
CA ASP A 35 -27.35 -39.60 33.94
C ASP A 35 -25.82 -39.44 34.04
N LYS A 36 -25.05 -40.53 33.94
CA LYS A 36 -23.59 -40.47 33.86
C LYS A 36 -23.09 -39.76 32.59
N GLU A 37 -23.74 -39.96 31.45
CA GLU A 37 -23.39 -39.28 30.20
C GLU A 37 -23.70 -37.78 30.27
N LYS A 38 -24.85 -37.40 30.84
CA LYS A 38 -25.22 -36.00 31.08
C LYS A 38 -24.25 -35.28 32.02
N GLU A 39 -23.81 -35.94 33.10
CA GLU A 39 -22.81 -35.34 34.00
C GLU A 39 -21.45 -35.16 33.33
N LYS A 40 -21.00 -36.13 32.51
CA LYS A 40 -19.78 -35.98 31.71
C LYS A 40 -19.87 -34.84 30.69
N GLU A 41 -21.05 -34.62 30.11
CA GLU A 41 -21.27 -33.53 29.15
C GLU A 41 -21.23 -32.16 29.84
N LYS A 42 -21.87 -32.02 31.01
CA LYS A 42 -21.77 -30.82 31.84
C LYS A 42 -20.35 -30.53 32.31
N GLU A 43 -19.58 -31.57 32.67
CA GLU A 43 -18.17 -31.41 33.06
C GLU A 43 -17.32 -30.88 31.90
N LYS A 44 -17.52 -31.41 30.69
CA LYS A 44 -16.87 -30.90 29.46
C LYS A 44 -17.24 -29.46 29.15
N GLU A 45 -18.50 -29.06 29.37
CA GLU A 45 -18.91 -27.66 29.19
C GLU A 45 -18.22 -26.72 30.19
N ARG A 46 -18.14 -27.12 31.47
CA ARG A 46 -17.43 -26.36 32.51
C ARG A 46 -15.94 -26.22 32.20
N ASP A 47 -15.30 -27.27 31.68
CA ASP A 47 -13.89 -27.20 31.31
C ASP A 47 -13.65 -26.27 30.10
N LYS A 48 -14.53 -26.30 29.10
CA LYS A 48 -14.50 -25.34 27.97
C LYS A 48 -14.66 -23.89 28.44
N GLU A 49 -15.53 -23.67 29.42
CA GLU A 49 -15.76 -22.32 29.98
C GLU A 49 -14.52 -21.82 30.75
N ARG A 50 -13.90 -22.68 31.55
CA ARG A 50 -12.62 -22.39 32.23
C ARG A 50 -11.47 -22.11 31.26
N GLU A 51 -11.41 -22.84 30.14
CA GLU A 51 -10.39 -22.61 29.11
C GLU A 51 -10.57 -21.24 28.44
N LYS A 52 -11.83 -20.87 28.12
CA LYS A 52 -12.15 -19.53 27.59
C LYS A 52 -11.79 -18.40 28.56
N GLU A 53 -12.00 -18.59 29.87
CA GLU A 53 -11.59 -17.60 30.86
C GLU A 53 -10.07 -17.43 30.92
N ARG A 54 -9.31 -18.54 30.89
CA ARG A 54 -7.84 -18.51 30.85
C ARG A 54 -7.31 -17.86 29.58
N GLU A 55 -7.96 -18.06 28.44
CA GLU A 55 -7.59 -17.42 27.18
C GLU A 55 -7.81 -15.90 27.24
N LYS A 56 -8.94 -15.45 27.81
CA LYS A 56 -9.21 -14.02 28.04
C LYS A 56 -8.19 -13.38 28.98
N GLU A 57 -7.73 -14.08 30.02
CA GLU A 57 -6.67 -13.57 30.89
C GLU A 57 -5.34 -13.42 30.16
N ARG A 58 -4.96 -14.41 29.35
CA ARG A 58 -3.74 -14.34 28.52
C ARG A 58 -3.78 -13.21 27.50
N GLU A 59 -4.96 -12.95 26.92
CA GLU A 59 -5.16 -11.84 25.98
C GLU A 59 -4.98 -10.49 26.68
N LYS A 60 -5.57 -10.31 27.88
CA LYS A 60 -5.37 -9.10 28.71
C LYS A 60 -3.91 -8.89 29.11
N GLU A 61 -3.17 -9.95 29.41
CA GLU A 61 -1.74 -9.84 29.70
C GLU A 61 -0.93 -9.38 28.46
N ARG A 62 -1.24 -9.93 27.28
CA ARG A 62 -0.61 -9.51 26.02
C ARG A 62 -0.91 -8.06 25.68
N GLU A 63 -2.13 -7.58 25.93
CA GLU A 63 -2.47 -6.17 25.74
C GLU A 63 -1.67 -5.25 26.68
N LYS A 64 -1.57 -5.61 27.98
CA LYS A 64 -0.76 -4.86 28.93
C LYS A 64 0.72 -4.83 28.56
N GLU A 65 1.26 -5.93 28.04
CA GLU A 65 2.63 -5.99 27.57
C GLU A 65 2.85 -5.09 26.34
N LYS A 66 1.91 -5.10 25.38
CA LYS A 66 1.94 -4.19 24.23
C LYS A 66 1.92 -2.71 24.66
N GLU A 67 1.00 -2.33 25.55
CA GLU A 67 0.94 -0.95 26.07
C GLU A 67 2.24 -0.55 26.78
N ARG A 68 2.87 -1.47 27.50
CA ARG A 68 4.16 -1.21 28.16
C ARG A 68 5.27 -0.99 27.14
N VAL A 69 5.37 -1.83 26.11
CA VAL A 69 6.35 -1.69 25.03
C VAL A 69 6.15 -0.36 24.28
N GLU A 70 4.90 0.03 24.02
CA GLU A 70 4.57 1.28 23.36
C GLU A 70 5.01 2.50 24.20
N ARG A 71 4.76 2.48 25.51
CA ARG A 71 5.26 3.52 26.43
C ARG A 71 6.78 3.58 26.52
N GLU A 72 7.47 2.45 26.43
CA GLU A 72 8.94 2.42 26.40
C GLU A 72 9.47 3.03 25.09
N LYS A 73 8.86 2.71 23.94
CA LYS A 73 9.19 3.32 22.64
C LYS A 73 8.92 4.83 22.61
N GLU A 74 7.83 5.28 23.22
CA GLU A 74 7.50 6.71 23.31
C GLU A 74 8.56 7.48 24.11
N LYS A 75 8.99 6.92 25.25
CA LYS A 75 10.08 7.51 26.06
C LYS A 75 11.41 7.54 25.33
N GLU A 76 11.72 6.52 24.52
CA GLU A 76 12.93 6.49 23.70
C GLU A 76 12.90 7.58 22.62
N ARG A 77 11.78 7.72 21.91
CA ARG A 77 11.57 8.81 20.93
C ARG A 77 11.70 10.19 21.56
N GLU A 78 11.18 10.38 22.77
CA GLU A 78 11.32 11.65 23.50
C GLU A 78 12.78 11.94 23.86
N ARG A 79 13.54 10.93 24.29
CA ARG A 79 14.98 11.07 24.57
C ARG A 79 15.78 11.44 23.32
N GLU A 80 15.55 10.76 22.20
CA GLU A 80 16.21 11.08 20.94
C GLU A 80 15.87 12.49 20.47
N ARG A 81 14.62 12.94 20.67
CA ARG A 81 14.21 14.30 20.33
C ARG A 81 14.96 15.35 21.15
N LEU A 82 15.08 15.12 22.46
CA LEU A 82 15.84 16.01 23.36
C LEU A 82 17.33 16.03 23.02
N GLU A 83 17.91 14.89 22.63
CA GLU A 83 19.32 14.82 22.21
C GLU A 83 19.56 15.63 20.93
N ARG A 84 18.69 15.48 19.92
CA ARG A 84 18.76 16.27 18.68
C ARG A 84 18.60 17.77 18.93
N GLU A 85 17.77 18.16 19.90
CA GLU A 85 17.60 19.57 20.28
C GLU A 85 18.88 20.13 20.91
N ARG A 86 19.53 19.38 21.80
CA ARG A 86 20.82 19.76 22.40
C ARG A 86 21.94 19.87 21.37
N ASP A 87 21.98 18.99 20.38
CA ASP A 87 22.99 19.06 19.32
C ASP A 87 22.77 20.27 18.41
N ARG A 88 21.52 20.61 18.09
CA ARG A 88 21.18 21.86 17.38
C ARG A 88 21.59 23.10 18.16
N GLU A 89 21.41 23.12 19.49
CA GLU A 89 21.88 24.23 20.32
C GLU A 89 23.41 24.37 20.29
N ARG A 90 24.14 23.25 20.39
CA ARG A 90 25.60 23.23 20.29
C ARG A 90 26.11 23.74 18.94
N GLU A 91 25.43 23.39 17.84
CA GLU A 91 25.78 23.92 16.52
C GLU A 91 25.56 25.43 16.41
N LYS A 92 24.42 25.94 16.91
CA LYS A 92 24.15 27.38 16.97
C LYS A 92 25.19 28.12 17.82
N GLU A 93 25.65 27.52 18.91
CA GLU A 93 26.69 28.12 19.75
C GLU A 93 28.04 28.19 19.02
N LYS A 94 28.43 27.13 18.30
CA LYS A 94 29.62 27.12 17.45
C LYS A 94 29.55 28.15 16.32
N GLU A 95 28.39 28.34 15.70
CA GLU A 95 28.21 29.37 14.68
C GLU A 95 28.38 30.78 15.25
N ARG A 96 27.78 31.07 16.40
CA ARG A 96 27.94 32.35 17.11
C ARG A 96 29.40 32.61 17.51
N GLU A 97 30.14 31.56 17.88
CA GLU A 97 31.56 31.68 18.20
C GLU A 97 32.40 32.01 16.96
N LYS A 98 32.14 31.33 15.83
CA LYS A 98 32.77 31.64 14.54
C LYS A 98 32.47 33.05 14.05
N GLU A 99 31.24 33.54 14.27
CA GLU A 99 30.85 34.92 13.93
C GLU A 99 31.64 35.92 14.77
N ARG A 100 31.75 35.71 16.09
CA ARG A 100 32.58 36.55 16.99
C ARG A 100 34.06 36.53 16.64
N GLU A 101 34.57 35.43 16.11
CA GLU A 101 35.96 35.35 15.61
C GLU A 101 36.13 36.17 14.32
N ARG A 102 35.19 36.07 13.36
CA ARG A 102 35.22 36.89 12.15
C ARG A 102 35.17 38.38 12.47
N ASP A 103 34.26 38.79 13.36
CA ASP A 103 34.16 40.19 13.82
C ASP A 103 35.45 40.68 14.47
N ARG A 104 36.18 39.81 15.17
CA ARG A 104 37.49 40.15 15.76
C ARG A 104 38.55 40.33 14.68
N PHE A 105 38.63 39.41 13.74
CA PHE A 105 39.55 39.49 12.59
C PHE A 105 39.29 40.73 11.74
N GLU A 106 38.03 41.08 11.51
CA GLU A 106 37.66 42.27 10.73
C GLU A 106 38.06 43.57 11.46
N LYS A 107 37.85 43.64 12.79
CA LYS A 107 38.31 44.77 13.61
C LYS A 107 39.84 44.89 13.69
N GLU A 108 40.58 43.78 13.63
CA GLU A 108 42.04 43.79 13.53
C GLU A 108 42.49 44.28 12.15
N ARG A 109 41.85 43.82 11.08
CA ARG A 109 42.16 44.27 9.71
C ARG A 109 41.90 45.76 9.53
N ASP A 110 40.80 46.28 10.07
CA ASP A 110 40.47 47.71 10.03
C ASP A 110 41.46 48.57 10.84
N ARG A 111 42.06 48.02 11.90
CA ARG A 111 43.14 48.68 12.64
C ARG A 111 44.44 48.71 11.84
N ASP A 112 44.77 47.63 11.16
CA ASP A 112 45.96 47.54 10.31
C ASP A 112 45.86 48.38 9.04
N GLU A 113 44.67 48.50 8.43
CA GLU A 113 44.43 49.40 7.30
C GLU A 113 44.50 50.89 7.70
N LYS A 114 44.00 51.26 8.89
CA LYS A 114 44.17 52.62 9.42
C LYS A 114 45.63 52.99 9.75
N ALA A 115 46.52 52.02 9.88
CA ALA A 115 47.95 52.25 10.14
C ALA A 115 48.79 52.47 8.86
N LYS A 116 48.21 52.33 7.67
CA LYS A 116 48.90 52.56 6.38
C LYS A 116 48.15 53.58 5.53
N MET A 117 48.46 54.86 5.71
CA MET A 117 48.18 55.89 4.69
C MET A 117 49.44 56.19 3.88
N PRO A 118 49.30 56.33 2.55
CA PRO A 118 49.96 57.45 1.89
C PRO A 118 49.06 58.23 0.91
N VAL A 119 49.27 59.55 1.01
CA VAL A 119 49.02 60.71 0.14
C VAL A 119 48.63 60.45 -1.33
N GLU A 120 47.54 61.12 -1.75
CA GLU A 120 47.03 61.30 -3.12
C GLU A 120 47.95 62.13 -4.04
N ILE A 121 48.01 61.82 -5.36
CA ILE A 121 48.07 62.76 -6.52
C ILE A 121 47.54 62.02 -7.81
N PRO A 122 46.88 62.68 -8.80
CA PRO A 122 45.81 62.07 -9.61
C PRO A 122 46.13 61.74 -11.11
N GLN A 123 45.22 60.90 -11.66
CA GLN A 123 44.76 60.69 -13.05
C GLN A 123 45.74 60.72 -14.25
N VAL A 124 45.79 59.62 -15.03
CA VAL A 124 45.70 59.63 -16.51
C VAL A 124 45.08 58.33 -17.03
N ALA A 125 44.13 58.43 -17.96
CA ALA A 125 43.48 57.34 -18.67
C ALA A 125 44.41 56.64 -19.70
N LYS A 126 44.27 55.31 -19.86
CA LYS A 126 44.55 54.61 -21.12
C LYS A 126 43.90 53.22 -21.13
N ALA A 127 43.06 52.99 -22.14
CA ALA A 127 42.45 51.71 -22.45
C ALA A 127 43.41 50.85 -23.30
N ALA A 128 43.49 49.55 -23.01
CA ALA A 128 43.91 48.50 -23.94
C ALA A 128 43.60 47.08 -23.40
N GLY A 129 42.62 46.41 -24.02
CA GLY A 129 42.70 45.05 -24.58
C GLY A 129 43.00 43.80 -23.73
N GLY A 130 41.93 43.03 -23.45
CA GLY A 130 41.83 41.55 -23.58
C GLY A 130 42.17 40.66 -22.36
N PRO A 131 41.73 39.38 -22.31
CA PRO A 131 40.70 38.67 -23.09
C PRO A 131 39.44 38.31 -22.24
N GLU A 132 38.33 38.03 -22.92
CA GLU A 132 37.08 37.55 -22.33
C GLU A 132 37.21 36.09 -21.89
N ASP A 133 37.03 35.84 -20.58
CA ASP A 133 36.72 34.51 -20.06
C ASP A 133 35.30 34.12 -20.46
N HIS A 134 35.18 33.00 -21.15
CA HIS A 134 33.91 32.36 -21.47
C HIS A 134 33.15 32.02 -20.17
N PRO A 135 31.92 32.51 -19.95
CA PRO A 135 31.09 31.96 -18.90
C PRO A 135 30.57 30.60 -19.37
N GLU A 136 31.01 29.56 -18.67
CA GLU A 136 30.41 28.24 -18.67
C GLU A 136 28.89 28.40 -18.49
N ALA A 137 28.14 27.98 -19.52
CA ALA A 137 26.70 28.11 -19.54
C ALA A 137 26.08 27.20 -18.48
N THR A 138 25.86 27.74 -17.28
CA THR A 138 24.88 27.21 -16.33
C THR A 138 23.51 27.29 -17.00
N VAL A 139 23.04 26.14 -17.50
CA VAL A 139 21.65 25.94 -17.87
C VAL A 139 20.80 26.25 -16.63
N PRO A 140 19.82 27.17 -16.69
CA PRO A 140 18.99 27.46 -15.54
C PRO A 140 18.21 26.19 -15.19
N ALA A 141 18.35 25.72 -13.95
CA ALA A 141 17.46 24.70 -13.40
C ALA A 141 16.02 25.23 -13.54
N ALA A 142 15.21 24.56 -14.36
CA ALA A 142 13.82 24.92 -14.55
C ALA A 142 13.14 24.91 -13.18
N THR A 143 12.58 26.06 -12.77
CA THR A 143 11.78 26.15 -11.55
C THR A 143 10.57 25.23 -11.71
N PRO A 144 10.26 24.35 -10.74
CA PRO A 144 9.09 23.49 -10.80
C PRO A 144 7.84 24.34 -11.05
N SER A 145 7.01 23.94 -12.01
CA SER A 145 5.77 24.66 -12.28
C SER A 145 4.67 24.17 -11.33
N ASP A 146 4.06 25.08 -10.58
CA ASP A 146 2.87 24.78 -9.80
C ASP A 146 1.71 24.46 -10.75
N ILE A 147 1.01 23.35 -10.52
CA ILE A 147 -0.22 23.03 -11.24
C ILE A 147 -1.29 24.02 -10.79
N SER A 148 -1.81 24.80 -11.76
CA SER A 148 -2.87 25.77 -11.49
C SER A 148 -4.12 25.07 -10.96
N HIS A 149 -4.82 25.70 -10.02
CA HIS A 149 -6.12 25.20 -9.56
C HIS A 149 -7.16 25.06 -10.69
N SER A 150 -7.00 25.79 -11.80
CA SER A 150 -7.83 25.61 -13.01
C SER A 150 -7.65 24.26 -13.69
N ASP A 151 -6.47 23.65 -13.52
CA ASP A 151 -6.07 22.41 -14.17
C ASP A 151 -6.47 21.18 -13.35
N VAL A 152 -7.08 21.40 -12.18
CA VAL A 152 -7.47 20.37 -11.23
C VAL A 152 -8.99 20.28 -11.13
N THR A 153 -9.53 19.12 -11.45
CA THR A 153 -10.93 18.78 -11.18
C THR A 153 -11.03 18.07 -9.83
N ILE A 154 -11.74 18.67 -8.88
CA ILE A 154 -12.02 18.06 -7.57
C ILE A 154 -13.32 17.25 -7.69
N LEU A 155 -13.25 15.98 -7.34
CA LEU A 155 -14.35 15.03 -7.35
C LEU A 155 -14.81 14.79 -5.91
N GLU A 156 -15.95 15.38 -5.57
CA GLU A 156 -16.51 15.30 -4.23
C GLU A 156 -17.59 14.22 -4.13
N GLY A 157 -17.72 13.65 -2.94
CA GLY A 157 -18.90 12.89 -2.56
C GLY A 157 -18.62 11.73 -1.61
N HIS A 158 -17.40 11.23 -1.51
CA HIS A 158 -17.03 10.30 -0.45
C HIS A 158 -17.17 10.96 0.94
N THR A 159 -17.47 10.18 1.96
CA THR A 159 -17.72 10.69 3.33
C THR A 159 -16.68 10.25 4.36
N SER A 160 -15.61 9.59 3.92
CA SER A 160 -14.45 9.15 4.71
C SER A 160 -13.24 9.07 3.77
N GLU A 161 -12.06 8.75 4.30
CA GLU A 161 -10.80 8.73 3.56
C GLU A 161 -10.93 7.91 2.27
N VAL A 162 -10.31 8.40 1.19
CA VAL A 162 -10.24 7.65 -0.06
C VAL A 162 -8.87 7.01 -0.12
N PHE A 163 -8.82 5.69 -0.03
CA PHE A 163 -7.57 4.94 0.07
C PHE A 163 -6.96 4.67 -1.31
N ILE A 164 -7.81 4.50 -2.32
CA ILE A 164 -7.39 3.93 -3.60
C ILE A 164 -8.11 4.55 -4.79
N CYS A 165 -7.43 4.60 -5.93
CA CYS A 165 -8.00 4.91 -7.24
C CYS A 165 -7.29 4.21 -8.40
N ALA A 166 -8.06 3.85 -9.42
CA ALA A 166 -7.53 3.30 -10.66
C ALA A 166 -8.32 3.78 -11.88
N TRP A 167 -7.60 4.29 -12.87
CA TRP A 167 -8.16 4.55 -14.19
C TRP A 167 -8.53 3.24 -14.88
N SER A 168 -9.67 3.25 -15.58
CA SER A 168 -10.01 2.19 -16.52
C SER A 168 -8.97 2.17 -17.64
N PRO A 169 -8.57 0.98 -18.14
CA PRO A 169 -7.70 0.86 -19.31
C PRO A 169 -8.33 1.39 -20.61
N THR A 170 -9.58 1.84 -20.58
CA THR A 170 -10.24 2.56 -21.68
C THR A 170 -10.24 4.09 -21.52
N GLY A 171 -9.61 4.63 -20.48
CA GLY A 171 -9.27 6.06 -20.34
C GLY A 171 -10.33 6.96 -19.69
N SER A 172 -11.62 6.79 -20.00
CA SER A 172 -12.67 7.75 -19.60
C SER A 172 -13.28 7.56 -18.21
N LEU A 173 -12.98 6.45 -17.54
CA LEU A 173 -13.53 6.11 -16.22
C LEU A 173 -12.42 6.07 -15.19
N LEU A 174 -12.66 6.68 -14.04
CA LEU A 174 -11.83 6.57 -12.85
C LEU A 174 -12.63 5.82 -11.78
N ALA A 175 -12.04 4.82 -11.14
CA ALA A 175 -12.60 4.19 -9.95
C ALA A 175 -11.91 4.73 -8.70
N SER A 176 -12.65 4.89 -7.60
CA SER A 176 -12.09 5.18 -6.27
C SER A 176 -12.75 4.32 -5.19
N GLY A 177 -12.00 3.98 -4.13
CA GLY A 177 -12.46 3.19 -2.99
C GLY A 177 -12.16 3.89 -1.66
N SER A 178 -13.11 3.83 -0.73
CA SER A 178 -13.08 4.63 0.50
C SER A 178 -13.50 3.84 1.75
N GLY A 179 -13.11 4.37 2.91
CA GLY A 179 -13.60 3.97 4.24
C GLY A 179 -15.11 4.18 4.44
N ASP A 180 -15.78 4.94 3.55
CA ASP A 180 -17.24 5.11 3.59
C ASP A 180 -18.03 3.88 3.12
N SER A 181 -17.34 2.75 2.90
CA SER A 181 -17.90 1.49 2.41
C SER A 181 -18.50 1.60 0.99
N THR A 182 -18.01 2.54 0.20
CA THR A 182 -18.36 2.68 -1.21
C THR A 182 -17.13 2.65 -2.09
N ALA A 183 -17.30 2.07 -3.28
CA ALA A 183 -16.47 2.42 -4.42
C ALA A 183 -17.28 3.36 -5.33
N ARG A 184 -16.60 4.21 -6.09
CA ARG A 184 -17.23 5.13 -7.03
C ARG A 184 -16.60 5.01 -8.39
N ILE A 185 -17.41 5.12 -9.43
CA ILE A 185 -16.95 5.24 -10.81
C ILE A 185 -17.29 6.64 -11.30
N TRP A 186 -16.27 7.39 -11.66
CA TRP A 186 -16.33 8.76 -12.14
C TRP A 186 -16.12 8.76 -13.65
N THR A 187 -17.04 9.36 -14.39
CA THR A 187 -16.82 9.64 -15.81
C THR A 187 -16.06 10.94 -15.93
N ILE A 188 -14.84 10.87 -16.44
CA ILE A 188 -13.99 12.03 -16.65
C ILE A 188 -14.00 12.38 -18.13
N ALA A 189 -14.32 13.63 -18.45
CA ALA A 189 -14.39 14.09 -19.82
C ALA A 189 -12.99 14.15 -20.45
N ASP A 190 -12.94 13.88 -21.75
CA ASP A 190 -11.77 14.11 -22.57
C ASP A 190 -11.54 15.63 -22.73
N GLY A 191 -10.28 16.07 -22.64
CA GLY A 191 -9.89 17.48 -22.82
C GLY A 191 -9.48 18.22 -21.53
N PRO A 192 -9.19 19.53 -21.63
CA PRO A 192 -8.72 20.34 -20.51
C PRO A 192 -9.68 20.36 -19.32
N SER A 193 -9.13 20.21 -18.11
CA SER A 193 -9.80 20.70 -16.89
C SER A 193 -10.21 22.17 -17.09
N GLY A 194 -11.48 22.50 -16.91
CA GLY A 194 -11.97 23.90 -16.94
C GLY A 194 -12.62 24.41 -18.24
N THR A 195 -12.86 23.57 -19.26
CA THR A 195 -13.69 24.01 -20.41
C THR A 195 -15.16 24.20 -20.01
N SER A 196 -15.80 25.25 -20.54
CA SER A 196 -17.18 25.69 -20.25
C SER A 196 -18.30 24.68 -20.55
N ALA A 197 -17.95 23.43 -20.88
CA ALA A 197 -18.87 22.32 -21.06
C ALA A 197 -19.14 21.52 -19.76
N GLN A 198 -18.37 21.74 -18.67
CA GLN A 198 -18.66 21.17 -17.36
C GLN A 198 -19.61 22.09 -16.56
N THR A 199 -20.89 22.14 -16.95
CA THR A 199 -21.92 22.89 -16.21
C THR A 199 -22.45 22.16 -14.96
N SER A 200 -21.98 20.93 -14.70
CA SER A 200 -22.27 20.18 -13.47
C SER A 200 -21.09 19.32 -13.05
N ALA A 201 -20.77 19.31 -11.75
CA ALA A 201 -19.78 18.40 -11.18
C ALA A 201 -20.06 16.93 -11.58
N PRO A 202 -19.03 16.11 -11.85
CA PRO A 202 -19.21 14.72 -12.26
C PRO A 202 -20.01 13.96 -11.21
N ARG A 203 -21.19 13.45 -11.56
CA ARG A 203 -21.96 12.59 -10.65
C ARG A 203 -21.41 11.17 -10.74
N PRO A 204 -20.85 10.61 -9.66
CA PRO A 204 -20.32 9.26 -9.69
C PRO A 204 -21.44 8.22 -9.68
N LEU A 205 -21.18 7.07 -10.28
CA LEU A 205 -21.89 5.84 -9.95
C LEU A 205 -21.40 5.37 -8.57
N VAL A 206 -22.32 5.18 -7.62
CA VAL A 206 -21.99 4.79 -6.24
C VAL A 206 -22.22 3.30 -6.03
N LEU A 207 -21.14 2.56 -5.85
CA LEU A 207 -21.10 1.12 -5.62
C LEU A 207 -21.13 0.83 -4.12
N LYS A 208 -22.33 0.61 -3.58
CA LYS A 208 -22.52 0.39 -2.15
C LYS A 208 -22.15 -1.03 -1.76
N HIS A 209 -21.12 -1.18 -0.93
CA HIS A 209 -20.69 -2.49 -0.40
C HIS A 209 -21.54 -2.94 0.80
N PHE A 210 -22.43 -2.05 1.27
CA PHE A 210 -23.37 -2.33 2.33
C PHE A 210 -24.75 -1.71 2.07
N LYS A 211 -25.81 -2.43 2.45
CA LYS A 211 -27.21 -2.02 2.25
C LYS A 211 -27.97 -1.68 3.55
N GLY A 212 -27.33 -1.73 4.73
CA GLY A 212 -27.98 -1.51 6.04
C GLY A 212 -27.62 -0.18 6.72
N LYS A 213 -28.12 0.04 7.96
CA LYS A 213 -27.71 1.16 8.83
C LYS A 213 -26.32 0.89 9.43
N THR A 214 -25.47 1.91 9.46
CA THR A 214 -24.02 1.93 9.75
C THR A 214 -23.63 1.58 11.19
N ASN A 215 -23.97 0.40 11.69
CA ASN A 215 -23.68 0.07 13.10
C ASN A 215 -22.89 -1.22 13.37
N GLU A 216 -22.41 -1.97 12.38
CA GLU A 216 -21.59 -3.15 12.68
C GLU A 216 -20.46 -3.37 11.67
N LYS A 217 -19.23 -3.16 12.17
CA LYS A 217 -17.89 -3.42 11.59
C LYS A 217 -17.54 -2.57 10.35
N SER A 218 -16.31 -2.05 10.31
CA SER A 218 -15.73 -1.35 9.14
C SER A 218 -15.84 -2.24 7.89
N LYS A 219 -16.28 -1.65 6.77
CA LYS A 219 -16.49 -2.32 5.47
C LYS A 219 -15.82 -1.55 4.35
N ASP A 220 -14.70 -0.96 4.69
CA ASP A 220 -13.88 -0.12 3.86
C ASP A 220 -13.57 -0.85 2.56
N VAL A 221 -13.60 -0.13 1.45
CA VAL A 221 -13.08 -0.67 0.19
C VAL A 221 -11.57 -0.52 0.21
N THR A 222 -10.88 -1.65 0.42
CA THR A 222 -9.44 -1.70 0.71
C THR A 222 -8.59 -1.86 -0.55
N THR A 223 -9.15 -2.44 -1.61
CA THR A 223 -8.46 -2.65 -2.89
C THR A 223 -9.46 -2.66 -4.04
N LEU A 224 -9.04 -2.25 -5.23
CA LEU A 224 -9.84 -2.31 -6.46
C LEU A 224 -8.96 -2.51 -7.68
N ASP A 225 -9.52 -3.09 -8.74
CA ASP A 225 -8.80 -3.36 -9.98
C ASP A 225 -9.76 -3.52 -11.16
N TRP A 226 -9.45 -2.87 -12.28
CA TRP A 226 -10.17 -3.04 -13.53
C TRP A 226 -9.66 -4.28 -14.28
N ASN A 227 -10.56 -5.02 -14.92
CA ASN A 227 -10.13 -6.03 -15.88
C ASN A 227 -9.48 -5.36 -17.12
N GLY A 228 -8.69 -6.10 -17.89
CA GLY A 228 -7.94 -5.54 -19.03
C GLY A 228 -8.79 -4.86 -20.11
N GLU A 229 -10.08 -5.22 -20.22
CA GLU A 229 -11.03 -4.60 -21.15
C GLU A 229 -11.73 -3.35 -20.58
N GLY A 230 -11.60 -3.06 -19.28
CA GLY A 230 -12.29 -1.95 -18.61
C GLY A 230 -13.81 -2.13 -18.51
N THR A 231 -14.30 -3.36 -18.67
CA THR A 231 -15.74 -3.70 -18.62
C THR A 231 -16.21 -4.06 -17.22
N LEU A 232 -15.30 -4.58 -16.38
CA LEU A 232 -15.57 -5.02 -15.02
C LEU A 232 -14.59 -4.39 -14.04
N LEU A 233 -15.10 -3.96 -12.90
CA LEU A 233 -14.34 -3.48 -11.75
C LEU A 233 -14.45 -4.52 -10.64
N ALA A 234 -13.32 -5.01 -10.15
CA ALA A 234 -13.28 -5.82 -8.94
C ALA A 234 -12.91 -4.96 -7.74
N THR A 235 -13.45 -5.30 -6.58
CA THR A 235 -13.25 -4.59 -5.32
C THR A 235 -13.07 -5.62 -4.20
N GLY A 236 -12.14 -5.37 -3.29
CA GLY A 236 -11.97 -6.11 -2.05
C GLY A 236 -12.31 -5.19 -0.88
N SER A 237 -12.82 -5.78 0.20
CA SER A 237 -13.28 -5.01 1.35
C SER A 237 -12.81 -5.58 2.68
N TYR A 238 -12.87 -4.72 3.70
CA TYR A 238 -12.53 -5.07 5.08
C TYR A 238 -13.43 -6.19 5.65
N ASP A 239 -14.62 -6.39 5.08
CA ASP A 239 -15.53 -7.48 5.45
C ASP A 239 -15.13 -8.87 4.93
N GLY A 240 -14.04 -8.97 4.15
CA GLY A 240 -13.54 -10.21 3.57
C GLY A 240 -14.27 -10.67 2.31
N GLN A 241 -15.10 -9.81 1.72
CA GLN A 241 -15.78 -10.10 0.46
C GLN A 241 -15.08 -9.39 -0.69
N ALA A 242 -14.85 -10.11 -1.78
CA ALA A 242 -14.55 -9.49 -3.06
C ALA A 242 -15.84 -9.36 -3.88
N ARG A 243 -15.98 -8.28 -4.65
CA ARG A 243 -17.17 -8.00 -5.47
C ARG A 243 -16.74 -7.60 -6.87
N ILE A 244 -17.47 -8.11 -7.87
CA ILE A 244 -17.27 -7.77 -9.27
C ILE A 244 -18.46 -6.95 -9.74
N TRP A 245 -18.19 -5.76 -10.26
CA TRP A 245 -19.16 -4.79 -10.74
C TRP A 245 -18.99 -4.61 -12.25
N SER A 246 -20.06 -4.29 -12.97
CA SER A 246 -19.91 -3.71 -14.31
C SER A 246 -19.42 -2.28 -14.21
N LYS A 247 -18.85 -1.77 -15.31
CA LYS A 247 -18.52 -0.34 -15.47
C LYS A 247 -19.72 0.59 -15.28
N ASP A 248 -20.94 0.08 -15.49
CA ASP A 248 -22.21 0.80 -15.32
C ASP A 248 -22.75 0.72 -13.86
N GLY A 249 -22.01 0.04 -12.98
CA GLY A 249 -22.26 -0.02 -11.55
C GLY A 249 -23.20 -1.13 -11.08
N GLU A 250 -23.47 -2.12 -11.92
CA GLU A 250 -24.24 -3.30 -11.54
C GLU A 250 -23.35 -4.32 -10.83
N LEU A 251 -23.75 -4.77 -9.63
CA LEU A 251 -23.08 -5.88 -8.95
C LEU A 251 -23.32 -7.19 -9.72
N LYS A 252 -22.27 -7.77 -10.30
CA LYS A 252 -22.33 -9.03 -11.04
C LYS A 252 -22.13 -10.23 -10.13
N ASN A 253 -21.07 -10.23 -9.31
CA ASN A 253 -20.73 -11.34 -8.42
C ASN A 253 -20.30 -10.84 -7.03
N THR A 254 -20.56 -11.65 -6.00
CA THR A 254 -20.02 -11.48 -4.64
C THR A 254 -19.29 -12.76 -4.24
N LEU A 255 -18.00 -12.62 -3.94
CA LEU A 255 -17.03 -13.68 -3.72
C LEU A 255 -16.73 -13.78 -2.22
N ASN A 256 -17.25 -14.83 -1.59
CA ASN A 256 -17.29 -14.96 -0.14
C ASN A 256 -16.53 -16.21 0.31
N LYS A 257 -15.30 -16.02 0.80
CA LYS A 257 -14.49 -17.12 1.35
C LYS A 257 -13.48 -16.65 2.39
N HIS A 258 -12.87 -15.49 2.17
CA HIS A 258 -11.90 -14.95 3.10
C HIS A 258 -12.49 -14.70 4.49
N LYS A 259 -11.67 -14.91 5.52
CA LYS A 259 -12.04 -14.74 6.92
C LYS A 259 -11.45 -13.45 7.50
N GLY A 260 -11.89 -12.33 6.95
CA GLY A 260 -11.45 -10.99 7.34
C GLY A 260 -10.95 -10.18 6.14
N PRO A 261 -10.42 -8.97 6.39
CA PRO A 261 -10.01 -8.02 5.36
C PRO A 261 -9.25 -8.61 4.19
N ILE A 262 -9.65 -8.22 2.98
CA ILE A 262 -8.85 -8.41 1.76
C ILE A 262 -7.89 -7.23 1.65
N PHE A 263 -6.59 -7.48 1.48
CA PHE A 263 -5.59 -6.42 1.37
C PHE A 263 -5.19 -6.13 -0.07
N SER A 264 -5.17 -7.14 -0.94
CA SER A 264 -4.81 -6.96 -2.36
C SER A 264 -5.69 -7.84 -3.25
N LEU A 265 -6.03 -7.32 -4.42
CA LEU A 265 -6.92 -7.96 -5.39
C LEU A 265 -6.49 -7.58 -6.81
N LYS A 266 -6.27 -8.56 -7.68
CA LYS A 266 -5.81 -8.32 -9.06
C LYS A 266 -6.44 -9.26 -10.08
N TRP A 267 -6.88 -8.69 -11.20
CA TRP A 267 -7.27 -9.47 -12.38
C TRP A 267 -6.04 -10.09 -13.04
N ASN A 268 -6.18 -11.30 -13.55
CA ASN A 268 -5.18 -11.81 -14.48
C ASN A 268 -5.31 -11.11 -15.84
N LYS A 269 -4.26 -11.15 -16.66
CA LYS A 269 -4.23 -10.46 -17.96
C LYS A 269 -5.35 -10.88 -18.91
N LYS A 270 -5.80 -12.13 -18.84
CA LYS A 270 -6.91 -12.67 -19.64
C LYS A 270 -8.29 -12.17 -19.16
N GLY A 271 -8.40 -11.71 -17.92
CA GLY A 271 -9.65 -11.25 -17.34
C GLY A 271 -10.63 -12.37 -16.95
N ASP A 272 -10.19 -13.62 -16.90
CA ASP A 272 -11.02 -14.78 -16.54
C ASP A 272 -10.84 -15.23 -15.09
N CYS A 273 -9.77 -14.79 -14.42
CA CYS A 273 -9.51 -15.09 -13.03
C CYS A 273 -9.21 -13.82 -12.24
N LEU A 274 -9.63 -13.84 -10.96
CA LEU A 274 -9.31 -12.82 -9.98
C LEU A 274 -8.46 -13.45 -8.88
N LEU A 275 -7.44 -12.76 -8.41
CA LEU A 275 -6.59 -13.19 -7.30
C LEU A 275 -6.78 -12.23 -6.12
N SER A 276 -7.04 -12.76 -4.94
CA SER A 276 -7.11 -11.97 -3.70
C SER A 276 -6.11 -12.48 -2.66
N GLY A 277 -5.53 -11.57 -1.89
CA GLY A 277 -4.75 -11.84 -0.67
C GLY A 277 -5.41 -11.19 0.55
N SER A 278 -5.39 -11.86 1.70
CA SER A 278 -6.13 -11.45 2.89
C SER A 278 -5.36 -11.59 4.19
N VAL A 279 -5.85 -10.90 5.23
CA VAL A 279 -5.43 -11.05 6.62
C VAL A 279 -5.50 -12.49 7.12
N ASP A 280 -6.38 -13.31 6.53
CA ASP A 280 -6.54 -14.71 6.90
C ASP A 280 -5.37 -15.61 6.47
N LYS A 281 -4.28 -15.00 5.96
CA LYS A 281 -3.00 -15.62 5.57
C LYS A 281 -3.08 -16.39 4.25
N THR A 282 -4.20 -16.27 3.54
CA THR A 282 -4.44 -17.03 2.33
C THR A 282 -4.44 -16.13 1.10
N ALA A 283 -4.16 -16.74 -0.05
CA ALA A 283 -4.47 -16.18 -1.34
C ALA A 283 -5.50 -17.07 -2.04
N ILE A 284 -6.45 -16.48 -2.77
CA ILE A 284 -7.52 -17.23 -3.45
C ILE A 284 -7.58 -16.79 -4.91
N ILE A 285 -7.61 -17.78 -5.80
CA ILE A 285 -7.97 -17.58 -7.21
C ILE A 285 -9.46 -17.89 -7.37
N TRP A 286 -10.18 -16.93 -7.96
CA TRP A 286 -11.60 -17.01 -8.26
C TRP A 286 -11.81 -17.12 -9.76
N ASP A 287 -12.83 -17.87 -10.17
CA ASP A 287 -13.34 -17.80 -11.53
C ASP A 287 -14.21 -16.56 -11.64
N ALA A 288 -13.81 -15.62 -12.50
CA ALA A 288 -14.50 -14.33 -12.56
C ALA A 288 -15.94 -14.45 -13.10
N LYS A 289 -16.20 -15.46 -13.93
CA LYS A 289 -17.50 -15.66 -14.57
C LYS A 289 -18.49 -16.29 -13.60
N THR A 290 -18.10 -17.38 -12.94
CA THR A 290 -19.01 -18.10 -12.04
C THR A 290 -19.00 -17.55 -10.61
N GLY A 291 -17.90 -16.91 -10.21
CA GLY A 291 -17.67 -16.47 -8.83
C GLY A 291 -17.17 -17.57 -7.90
N ASP A 292 -16.90 -18.76 -8.43
CA ASP A 292 -16.43 -19.90 -7.63
C ASP A 292 -14.95 -19.78 -7.29
N VAL A 293 -14.57 -20.39 -6.16
CA VAL A 293 -13.16 -20.57 -5.79
C VAL A 293 -12.54 -21.63 -6.70
N LYS A 294 -11.52 -21.25 -7.48
CA LYS A 294 -10.71 -22.20 -8.27
C LYS A 294 -9.69 -22.90 -7.39
N GLN A 295 -9.00 -22.13 -6.54
CA GLN A 295 -8.02 -22.66 -5.61
C GLN A 295 -7.73 -21.66 -4.48
N GLN A 296 -7.49 -22.18 -3.28
CA GLN A 296 -7.03 -21.43 -2.12
C GLN A 296 -5.61 -21.90 -1.75
N PHE A 297 -4.74 -20.94 -1.44
CA PHE A 297 -3.32 -21.14 -1.17
C PHE A 297 -3.04 -20.69 0.27
N GLU A 298 -2.63 -21.63 1.13
CA GLU A 298 -2.45 -21.43 2.57
C GLU A 298 -0.97 -21.65 2.96
N TYR A 299 -0.07 -20.87 2.35
CA TYR A 299 1.37 -21.03 2.55
C TYR A 299 1.96 -20.08 3.60
N HIS A 300 1.35 -18.91 3.79
CA HIS A 300 1.86 -17.91 4.72
C HIS A 300 1.52 -18.25 6.17
N GLY A 301 2.47 -17.95 7.06
CA GLY A 301 2.29 -18.05 8.51
C GLY A 301 1.54 -16.86 9.11
N ALA A 302 1.41 -15.77 8.34
CA ALA A 302 0.85 -14.49 8.75
C ALA A 302 0.10 -13.82 7.57
N PRO A 303 -0.61 -12.68 7.78
CA PRO A 303 -1.38 -12.00 6.74
C PRO A 303 -0.70 -11.88 5.37
N THR A 304 -1.45 -12.14 4.29
CA THR A 304 -0.99 -11.92 2.90
C THR A 304 -1.26 -10.47 2.54
N LEU A 305 -0.21 -9.66 2.39
CA LEU A 305 -0.31 -8.22 2.19
C LEU A 305 -0.52 -7.83 0.72
N ASP A 306 0.23 -8.44 -0.19
CA ASP A 306 0.14 -8.14 -1.62
C ASP A 306 0.22 -9.39 -2.49
N VAL A 307 -0.38 -9.30 -3.66
CA VAL A 307 -0.43 -10.35 -4.67
C VAL A 307 -0.18 -9.74 -6.04
N ASP A 308 0.53 -10.46 -6.90
CA ASP A 308 0.78 -9.99 -8.27
C ASP A 308 0.89 -11.12 -9.28
N TRP A 309 0.24 -10.96 -10.43
CA TRP A 309 0.24 -11.97 -11.49
C TRP A 309 1.51 -11.88 -12.32
N ARG A 310 2.21 -13.01 -12.44
CA ARG A 310 3.30 -13.17 -13.40
C ARG A 310 2.77 -13.40 -14.81
N ASN A 311 1.72 -14.21 -14.90
CA ASN A 311 0.98 -14.55 -16.11
C ASN A 311 -0.42 -15.05 -15.71
N ASN A 312 -1.19 -15.61 -16.65
CA ASN A 312 -2.58 -15.99 -16.38
C ASN A 312 -2.78 -17.13 -15.36
N VAL A 313 -1.72 -17.87 -15.00
CA VAL A 313 -1.81 -19.03 -14.10
C VAL A 313 -0.76 -19.03 -12.99
N SER A 314 0.24 -18.16 -13.03
CA SER A 314 1.31 -18.06 -12.04
C SER A 314 1.36 -16.65 -11.47
N PHE A 315 1.59 -16.55 -10.17
CA PHE A 315 1.54 -15.31 -9.40
C PHE A 315 2.51 -15.38 -8.23
N ALA A 316 2.76 -14.24 -7.60
CA ALA A 316 3.49 -14.17 -6.34
C ALA A 316 2.59 -13.61 -5.22
N THR A 317 2.91 -13.95 -3.98
CA THR A 317 2.28 -13.44 -2.75
C THR A 317 3.37 -13.04 -1.77
N CYS A 318 3.15 -11.98 -1.00
CA CYS A 318 4.03 -11.58 0.10
C CYS A 318 3.25 -11.33 1.40
N SER A 319 3.94 -11.34 2.53
CA SER A 319 3.30 -11.38 3.84
C SER A 319 4.14 -10.73 4.94
N THR A 320 3.47 -10.46 6.06
CA THR A 320 4.10 -10.09 7.33
C THR A 320 4.97 -11.20 7.93
N ASP A 321 4.88 -12.44 7.41
CA ASP A 321 5.78 -13.53 7.77
C ASP A 321 7.17 -13.43 7.12
N LYS A 322 7.45 -12.33 6.40
CA LYS A 322 8.74 -12.00 5.76
C LYS A 322 9.04 -12.85 4.52
N MET A 323 8.10 -13.72 4.12
CA MET A 323 8.26 -14.64 3.00
C MET A 323 7.56 -14.12 1.75
N ILE A 324 8.07 -14.58 0.60
CA ILE A 324 7.42 -14.43 -0.69
C ILE A 324 7.26 -15.80 -1.31
N TYR A 325 6.07 -16.15 -1.77
CA TYR A 325 5.80 -17.39 -2.48
C TYR A 325 5.43 -17.11 -3.93
N VAL A 326 6.05 -17.84 -4.85
CA VAL A 326 5.61 -17.92 -6.24
C VAL A 326 4.75 -19.16 -6.39
N CYS A 327 3.52 -18.97 -6.82
CA CYS A 327 2.47 -19.97 -6.86
C CYS A 327 2.01 -20.19 -8.31
N LYS A 328 1.32 -21.32 -8.53
CA LYS A 328 0.72 -21.64 -9.81
C LYS A 328 -0.60 -22.40 -9.63
N LEU A 329 -1.61 -22.00 -10.40
CA LEU A 329 -2.92 -22.62 -10.40
C LEU A 329 -2.81 -24.10 -10.80
N GLY A 330 -3.43 -24.96 -10.00
CA GLY A 330 -3.40 -26.43 -10.13
C GLY A 330 -2.25 -27.10 -9.37
N GLU A 331 -1.31 -26.34 -8.83
CA GLU A 331 -0.20 -26.89 -8.03
C GLU A 331 -0.50 -26.73 -6.54
N SER A 332 -0.22 -27.78 -5.75
CA SER A 332 -0.49 -27.80 -4.30
C SER A 332 0.66 -27.26 -3.46
N ARG A 333 1.83 -27.03 -4.06
CA ARG A 333 3.01 -26.45 -3.42
C ARG A 333 3.46 -25.20 -4.17
N PRO A 334 4.12 -24.24 -3.50
CA PRO A 334 4.70 -23.10 -4.20
C PRO A 334 5.77 -23.58 -5.19
N VAL A 335 5.80 -22.94 -6.37
CA VAL A 335 6.83 -23.11 -7.40
C VAL A 335 8.19 -22.65 -6.86
N LYS A 336 8.19 -21.58 -6.07
CA LYS A 336 9.38 -20.99 -5.45
C LYS A 336 9.01 -20.34 -4.13
N SER A 337 9.93 -20.36 -3.18
CA SER A 337 9.85 -19.59 -1.94
C SER A 337 11.10 -18.72 -1.81
N TYR A 338 10.92 -17.43 -1.61
CA TYR A 338 12.01 -16.51 -1.34
C TYR A 338 12.00 -16.10 0.13
N ALA A 339 13.15 -16.30 0.76
CA ALA A 339 13.45 -15.85 2.11
C ALA A 339 14.67 -14.92 2.05
N GLY A 340 14.64 -13.82 2.79
CA GLY A 340 15.77 -12.88 2.85
C GLY A 340 15.42 -11.52 3.43
N HIS A 341 14.15 -11.10 3.36
CA HIS A 341 13.67 -9.96 4.12
C HIS A 341 13.71 -10.23 5.63
N GLN A 342 14.00 -9.20 6.41
CA GLN A 342 14.10 -9.26 7.87
C GLN A 342 12.88 -8.71 8.59
N ASP A 343 11.92 -8.16 7.85
CA ASP A 343 10.64 -7.68 8.36
C ASP A 343 9.50 -7.86 7.34
N GLU A 344 8.30 -7.36 7.65
CA GLU A 344 7.10 -7.46 6.82
C GLU A 344 7.37 -7.07 5.37
N VAL A 345 6.86 -7.84 4.40
CA VAL A 345 7.01 -7.53 2.96
C VAL A 345 5.74 -6.86 2.48
N ASN A 346 5.83 -5.55 2.20
CA ASN A 346 4.70 -4.67 1.96
C ASN A 346 4.13 -4.79 0.54
N ALA A 347 4.99 -4.93 -0.46
CA ALA A 347 4.56 -5.00 -1.85
C ALA A 347 5.48 -5.89 -2.68
N ILE A 348 4.90 -6.50 -3.72
CA ILE A 348 5.61 -7.28 -4.74
C ILE A 348 5.10 -6.95 -6.13
N LYS A 349 6.00 -6.85 -7.11
CA LYS A 349 5.61 -6.63 -8.52
C LYS A 349 6.52 -7.38 -9.48
N TRP A 350 5.92 -8.14 -10.40
CA TRP A 350 6.62 -8.71 -11.54
C TRP A 350 6.99 -7.61 -12.52
N ASP A 351 8.17 -7.75 -13.12
CA ASP A 351 8.57 -6.89 -14.23
C ASP A 351 7.70 -7.18 -15.48
N PRO A 352 7.69 -6.31 -16.50
CA PRO A 352 6.84 -6.48 -17.68
C PRO A 352 7.05 -7.80 -18.43
N THR A 353 8.23 -8.42 -18.33
CA THR A 353 8.53 -9.72 -18.95
C THR A 353 8.10 -10.91 -18.09
N GLY A 354 7.82 -10.69 -16.80
CA GLY A 354 7.56 -11.74 -15.82
C GLY A 354 8.79 -12.62 -15.54
N THR A 355 10.00 -12.08 -15.68
CA THR A 355 11.26 -12.79 -15.40
C THR A 355 11.87 -12.42 -14.06
N LEU A 356 11.64 -11.18 -13.60
CA LEU A 356 12.10 -10.62 -12.34
C LEU A 356 10.90 -10.26 -11.46
N LEU A 357 11.06 -10.50 -10.16
CA LEU A 357 10.11 -10.06 -9.14
C LEU A 357 10.82 -9.05 -8.26
N ALA A 358 10.24 -7.87 -8.07
CA ALA A 358 10.68 -6.92 -7.06
C ALA A 358 9.84 -7.07 -5.79
N SER A 359 10.45 -6.84 -4.63
CA SER A 359 9.77 -6.74 -3.34
C SER A 359 10.32 -5.58 -2.51
N CYS A 360 9.51 -5.06 -1.59
CA CYS A 360 9.94 -4.06 -0.60
C CYS A 360 9.37 -4.37 0.77
N SER A 361 10.03 -3.87 1.82
CA SER A 361 9.78 -4.31 3.19
C SER A 361 10.01 -3.20 4.23
N ASP A 362 9.46 -3.43 5.42
CA ASP A 362 9.76 -2.69 6.64
C ASP A 362 11.21 -2.88 7.12
N ASP A 363 11.98 -3.80 6.52
CA ASP A 363 13.43 -3.92 6.75
C ASP A 363 14.29 -2.88 6.02
N PHE A 364 13.64 -1.89 5.40
CA PHE A 364 14.23 -0.75 4.67
C PHE A 364 14.90 -1.14 3.35
N THR A 365 14.72 -2.39 2.90
CA THR A 365 15.32 -2.89 1.65
C THR A 365 14.29 -3.15 0.57
N ALA A 366 14.69 -2.92 -0.67
CA ALA A 366 14.03 -3.49 -1.83
C ALA A 366 14.90 -4.63 -2.38
N LYS A 367 14.28 -5.74 -2.81
CA LYS A 367 15.01 -6.90 -3.32
C LYS A 367 14.49 -7.32 -4.69
N ILE A 368 15.39 -7.78 -5.54
CA ILE A 368 15.07 -8.35 -6.85
C ILE A 368 15.30 -9.86 -6.80
N TRP A 369 14.35 -10.61 -7.32
CA TRP A 369 14.36 -12.07 -7.34
C TRP A 369 14.23 -12.59 -8.77
N SER A 370 14.83 -13.76 -9.02
CA SER A 370 14.67 -14.49 -10.27
C SER A 370 14.39 -15.95 -9.99
N LEU A 371 13.46 -16.55 -10.73
CA LEU A 371 13.14 -17.98 -10.58
C LEU A 371 14.32 -18.92 -10.89
N LYS A 372 15.34 -18.40 -11.58
CA LYS A 372 16.55 -19.14 -11.96
C LYS A 372 17.47 -19.44 -10.77
N GLN A 373 17.33 -18.74 -9.65
CA GLN A 373 18.19 -18.89 -8.48
C GLN A 373 17.42 -18.71 -7.16
N ASP A 374 17.98 -19.19 -6.05
CA ASP A 374 17.34 -19.08 -4.73
C ASP A 374 17.68 -17.78 -4.00
N LYS A 375 18.90 -17.26 -4.23
CA LYS A 375 19.35 -16.02 -3.60
C LYS A 375 18.79 -14.80 -4.32
N CYS A 376 18.53 -13.72 -3.58
CA CYS A 376 18.18 -12.44 -4.18
C CYS A 376 19.26 -12.03 -5.19
N LEU A 377 18.82 -11.56 -6.36
CA LEU A 377 19.68 -11.06 -7.42
C LEU A 377 20.30 -9.72 -7.01
N HIS A 378 19.48 -8.83 -6.47
CA HIS A 378 19.91 -7.54 -5.94
C HIS A 378 19.27 -7.28 -4.58
N ASP A 379 20.03 -6.62 -3.71
CA ASP A 379 19.64 -6.18 -2.38
C ASP A 379 19.91 -4.67 -2.26
N LEU A 380 18.86 -3.88 -2.42
CA LEU A 380 18.91 -2.42 -2.61
C LEU A 380 18.67 -1.74 -1.24
N LYS A 381 19.70 -1.11 -0.67
CA LYS A 381 19.77 -0.71 0.77
C LYS A 381 19.99 0.78 1.03
N ASP A 382 19.47 1.66 0.18
CA ASP A 382 19.72 3.10 0.35
C ASP A 382 18.62 3.83 1.13
N HIS A 383 17.44 3.22 1.34
CA HIS A 383 16.39 3.82 2.15
C HIS A 383 16.74 3.73 3.64
N THR A 384 16.30 4.72 4.41
CA THR A 384 16.62 4.81 5.86
C THR A 384 15.47 4.41 6.76
N LYS A 385 14.30 4.13 6.18
CA LYS A 385 13.08 3.70 6.85
C LYS A 385 12.27 2.76 5.94
N GLU A 386 11.11 2.32 6.41
CA GLU A 386 10.22 1.35 5.79
C GLU A 386 9.90 1.71 4.34
N ILE A 387 9.88 0.73 3.44
CA ILE A 387 9.51 0.94 2.03
C ILE A 387 8.09 0.42 1.81
N TYR A 388 7.17 1.31 1.45
CA TYR A 388 5.75 0.98 1.33
C TYR A 388 5.31 0.57 -0.06
N THR A 389 5.96 1.06 -1.11
CA THR A 389 5.55 0.76 -2.48
C THR A 389 6.72 0.68 -3.44
N ILE A 390 6.55 -0.16 -4.45
CA ILE A 390 7.47 -0.34 -5.57
C ILE A 390 6.70 -0.46 -6.88
N LYS A 391 7.26 0.08 -7.96
CA LYS A 391 6.70 -0.03 -9.32
C LYS A 391 7.82 -0.17 -10.34
N TRP A 392 7.59 -1.02 -11.34
CA TRP A 392 8.41 -1.06 -12.55
C TRP A 392 7.94 0.02 -13.53
N SER A 393 8.87 0.64 -14.24
CA SER A 393 8.55 1.48 -15.38
C SER A 393 7.97 0.64 -16.51
N PRO A 394 7.02 1.17 -17.31
CA PRO A 394 6.45 0.48 -18.47
C PRO A 394 7.40 0.53 -19.67
N THR A 395 8.67 0.18 -19.48
CA THR A 395 9.76 0.27 -20.45
C THR A 395 10.49 -1.07 -20.62
N GLY A 396 11.29 -1.19 -21.67
CA GLY A 396 12.02 -2.41 -21.96
C GLY A 396 11.18 -3.50 -22.64
N PRO A 397 11.71 -4.73 -22.75
CA PRO A 397 11.05 -5.82 -23.48
C PRO A 397 9.65 -6.12 -22.95
N GLY A 398 8.69 -6.31 -23.85
CA GLY A 398 7.29 -6.63 -23.50
C GLY A 398 6.39 -5.43 -23.21
N THR A 399 6.89 -4.19 -23.36
CA THR A 399 6.10 -2.97 -23.22
C THR A 399 5.98 -2.19 -24.53
N ASN A 400 5.25 -1.08 -24.52
CA ASN A 400 5.19 -0.17 -25.67
C ASN A 400 6.46 0.69 -25.82
N ASN A 401 7.31 0.76 -24.78
CA ASN A 401 8.52 1.59 -24.74
C ASN A 401 9.79 0.71 -24.74
N VAL A 402 9.90 -0.17 -25.75
CA VAL A 402 10.88 -1.27 -25.79
C VAL A 402 12.33 -0.81 -25.72
N ASN A 403 12.65 0.35 -26.29
CA ASN A 403 14.02 0.86 -26.37
C ASN A 403 14.44 1.69 -25.14
N GLN A 404 13.52 1.92 -24.20
CA GLN A 404 13.84 2.65 -22.96
C GLN A 404 14.32 1.67 -21.89
N GLN A 405 15.23 2.14 -21.04
CA GLN A 405 15.77 1.38 -19.92
C GLN A 405 14.65 1.00 -18.94
N LEU A 406 14.66 -0.24 -18.45
CA LEU A 406 13.80 -0.69 -17.36
C LEU A 406 14.30 -0.11 -16.03
N VAL A 407 13.42 0.60 -15.33
CA VAL A 407 13.70 1.27 -14.05
C VAL A 407 12.73 0.74 -13.01
N LEU A 408 13.20 0.57 -11.78
CA LEU A 408 12.34 0.34 -10.61
C LEU A 408 12.27 1.62 -9.79
N ALA A 409 11.07 2.00 -9.35
CA ALA A 409 10.88 3.02 -8.32
C ALA A 409 10.55 2.36 -6.97
N SER A 410 11.13 2.86 -5.88
CA SER A 410 10.74 2.55 -4.49
C SER A 410 10.44 3.82 -3.72
N ALA A 411 9.44 3.80 -2.85
CA ALA A 411 9.06 4.95 -2.03
C ALA A 411 8.86 4.57 -0.56
N SER A 412 9.24 5.46 0.34
CA SER A 412 9.49 5.13 1.74
C SER A 412 8.88 6.11 2.74
N PHE A 413 8.75 5.63 3.98
CA PHE A 413 8.46 6.42 5.18
C PHE A 413 9.55 7.46 5.50
N ASP A 414 10.73 7.36 4.89
CA ASP A 414 11.79 8.39 4.97
C ASP A 414 11.54 9.64 4.11
N ALA A 415 10.36 9.75 3.48
CA ALA A 415 9.95 10.82 2.57
C ALA A 415 10.75 10.87 1.26
N THR A 416 11.54 9.84 0.93
CA THR A 416 12.28 9.78 -0.33
C THR A 416 11.71 8.75 -1.30
N ILE A 417 12.00 8.95 -2.58
CA ILE A 417 11.77 7.99 -3.65
C ILE A 417 13.11 7.71 -4.31
N LYS A 418 13.37 6.45 -4.64
CA LYS A 418 14.59 6.04 -5.33
C LYS A 418 14.25 5.38 -6.65
N LEU A 419 15.00 5.75 -7.68
CA LEU A 419 14.99 5.12 -8.98
C LEU A 419 16.21 4.22 -9.11
N TRP A 420 16.01 3.01 -9.60
CA TRP A 420 17.03 1.97 -9.64
C TRP A 420 17.25 1.45 -11.05
N ASP A 421 18.52 1.31 -11.42
CA ASP A 421 18.99 0.58 -12.58
C ASP A 421 19.12 -0.88 -12.18
N ILE A 422 18.19 -1.71 -12.65
CA ILE A 422 18.16 -3.13 -12.26
C ILE A 422 19.21 -3.96 -13.01
N GLU A 423 19.65 -3.55 -14.19
CA GLU A 423 20.74 -4.26 -14.88
C GLU A 423 22.06 -4.13 -14.12
N LYS A 424 22.29 -2.97 -13.51
CA LYS A 424 23.49 -2.71 -12.69
C LYS A 424 23.30 -2.99 -11.21
N GLY A 425 22.05 -3.11 -10.74
CA GLY A 425 21.72 -3.22 -9.32
C GLY A 425 22.12 -1.97 -8.52
N ALA A 426 22.00 -0.78 -9.12
CA ALA A 426 22.50 0.47 -8.56
C ALA A 426 21.43 1.56 -8.55
N GLN A 427 21.52 2.50 -7.61
CA GLN A 427 20.65 3.67 -7.56
C GLN A 427 20.99 4.61 -8.72
N LEU A 428 19.97 5.03 -9.48
CA LEU A 428 20.07 6.06 -10.52
C LEU A 428 19.95 7.45 -9.90
N VAL A 429 18.86 7.67 -9.16
CA VAL A 429 18.46 8.98 -8.65
C VAL A 429 17.72 8.81 -7.32
N SER A 430 17.91 9.76 -6.41
CA SER A 430 17.10 9.92 -5.19
C SER A 430 16.29 11.22 -5.29
N LEU A 431 14.97 11.11 -5.17
CA LEU A 431 14.02 12.23 -5.23
C LEU A 431 13.62 12.59 -3.80
N THR A 432 13.89 13.83 -3.38
CA THR A 432 13.90 14.22 -1.94
C THR A 432 13.11 15.49 -1.62
N SER A 433 12.14 15.88 -2.46
CA SER A 433 11.35 17.11 -2.21
C SER A 433 10.18 16.91 -1.25
N HIS A 434 9.75 15.67 -1.01
CA HIS A 434 8.70 15.40 -0.03
C HIS A 434 9.20 15.58 1.40
N SER A 435 8.32 16.05 2.30
CA SER A 435 8.66 16.28 3.72
C SER A 435 8.05 15.26 4.68
N GLU A 436 7.20 14.36 4.18
CA GLU A 436 6.46 13.33 4.94
C GLU A 436 6.44 12.02 4.12
N PRO A 437 6.06 10.88 4.74
CA PRO A 437 6.02 9.57 4.09
C PRO A 437 5.34 9.57 2.70
N VAL A 438 5.98 8.88 1.75
CA VAL A 438 5.45 8.69 0.39
C VAL A 438 4.75 7.34 0.31
N TYR A 439 3.43 7.36 0.12
CA TYR A 439 2.61 6.14 0.10
C TYR A 439 2.40 5.56 -1.31
N SER A 440 2.47 6.40 -2.35
CA SER A 440 2.21 5.95 -3.71
C SER A 440 3.13 6.59 -4.72
N VAL A 441 3.56 5.76 -5.68
CA VAL A 441 4.22 6.19 -6.91
C VAL A 441 3.58 5.50 -8.12
N ALA A 442 3.58 6.18 -9.26
CA ALA A 442 3.08 5.66 -10.52
C ALA A 442 3.84 6.25 -11.71
N PHE A 443 4.36 5.40 -12.58
CA PHE A 443 4.97 5.84 -13.84
C PHE A 443 3.90 6.27 -14.84
N SER A 444 4.21 7.28 -15.65
CA SER A 444 3.42 7.60 -16.84
C SER A 444 3.46 6.43 -17.83
N PRO A 445 2.45 6.28 -18.71
CA PRO A 445 2.44 5.25 -19.74
C PRO A 445 3.65 5.32 -20.69
N SER A 446 4.24 6.50 -20.89
CA SER A 446 5.47 6.68 -21.67
C SER A 446 6.74 6.23 -20.94
N GLY A 447 6.68 6.07 -19.61
CA GLY A 447 7.84 5.78 -18.77
C GLY A 447 8.73 6.98 -18.47
N GLU A 448 8.42 8.15 -19.03
CA GLU A 448 9.26 9.36 -18.92
C GLU A 448 9.03 10.14 -17.63
N TYR A 449 7.86 9.98 -17.01
CA TYR A 449 7.49 10.69 -15.79
C TYR A 449 7.11 9.73 -14.68
N LEU A 450 7.34 10.15 -13.44
CA LEU A 450 6.87 9.48 -12.24
C LEU A 450 5.98 10.45 -11.46
N ALA A 451 4.77 10.03 -11.10
CA ALA A 451 3.94 10.73 -10.13
C ALA A 451 4.19 10.15 -8.74
N SER A 452 4.20 10.98 -7.72
CA SER A 452 4.26 10.57 -6.32
C SER A 452 3.27 11.34 -5.45
N GLY A 453 2.72 10.65 -4.45
CA GLY A 453 1.81 11.23 -3.46
C GLY A 453 2.31 10.98 -2.04
N SER A 454 2.31 12.03 -1.22
CA SER A 454 2.78 12.00 0.16
C SER A 454 1.74 12.55 1.14
N PHE A 455 1.92 12.22 2.42
CA PHE A 455 1.17 12.82 3.53
C PHE A 455 1.55 14.28 3.82
N ASP A 456 2.57 14.84 3.15
CA ASP A 456 2.85 16.28 3.13
C ASP A 456 1.82 17.09 2.32
N LYS A 457 0.82 16.38 1.77
CA LYS A 457 -0.29 16.87 0.97
C LYS A 457 0.11 17.32 -0.43
N CYS A 458 1.33 17.00 -0.85
CA CYS A 458 1.84 17.31 -2.18
C CYS A 458 1.82 16.09 -3.09
N LEU A 459 1.39 16.34 -4.32
CA LEU A 459 1.64 15.49 -5.47
C LEU A 459 2.81 16.09 -6.25
N HIS A 460 3.78 15.26 -6.59
CA HIS A 460 4.93 15.65 -7.40
C HIS A 460 4.99 14.83 -8.68
N ILE A 461 5.32 15.49 -9.79
CA ILE A 461 5.64 14.84 -11.07
C ILE A 461 7.12 15.05 -11.35
N TRP A 462 7.83 13.95 -11.53
CA TRP A 462 9.28 13.91 -11.72
C TRP A 462 9.62 13.46 -13.14
N SER A 463 10.67 14.03 -13.71
CA SER A 463 11.31 13.50 -14.90
C SER A 463 12.15 12.28 -14.50
N VAL A 464 11.87 11.13 -15.12
CA VAL A 464 12.62 9.87 -14.86
C VAL A 464 14.05 9.97 -15.40
N LYS A 465 14.27 10.79 -16.44
CA LYS A 465 15.55 10.93 -17.13
C LYS A 465 16.64 11.55 -16.26
N ASP A 466 16.30 12.59 -15.50
CA ASP A 466 17.26 13.41 -14.74
C ASP A 466 16.86 13.62 -13.28
N GLY A 467 15.69 13.15 -12.86
CA GLY A 467 15.19 13.30 -11.49
C GLY A 467 14.63 14.67 -11.17
N SER A 468 14.52 15.58 -12.15
CA SER A 468 14.02 16.92 -11.90
C SER A 468 12.54 16.92 -11.54
N LEU A 469 12.15 17.81 -10.62
CA LEU A 469 10.75 18.05 -10.28
C LEU A 469 10.12 18.92 -11.37
N VAL A 470 9.18 18.36 -12.13
CA VAL A 470 8.54 19.00 -13.30
C VAL A 470 7.32 19.80 -12.89
N LYS A 471 6.42 19.17 -12.12
CA LYS A 471 5.18 19.78 -11.64
C LYS A 471 4.90 19.41 -10.20
N THR A 472 4.20 20.28 -9.49
CA THR A 472 3.73 20.03 -8.12
C THR A 472 2.31 20.54 -7.92
N TYR A 473 1.55 19.86 -7.07
CA TYR A 473 0.24 20.29 -6.62
C TYR A 473 0.09 20.06 -5.13
N ARG A 474 -0.36 21.07 -4.38
CA ARG A 474 -0.65 20.95 -2.95
C ARG A 474 -2.16 20.87 -2.73
N GLY A 475 -2.62 19.71 -2.30
CA GLY A 475 -4.00 19.49 -1.87
C GLY A 475 -4.23 19.84 -0.40
N SER A 476 -5.42 19.50 0.10
CA SER A 476 -5.86 19.80 1.48
C SER A 476 -5.82 18.60 2.43
N GLY A 477 -5.48 17.40 1.96
CA GLY A 477 -5.31 16.17 2.75
C GLY A 477 -4.03 15.41 2.40
N GLY A 478 -3.66 14.41 3.19
CA GLY A 478 -2.56 13.51 2.83
C GLY A 478 -2.97 12.61 1.67
N ILE A 479 -2.04 12.20 0.81
CA ILE A 479 -2.33 11.40 -0.38
C ILE A 479 -2.05 9.92 -0.10
N PHE A 480 -3.02 9.06 -0.39
CA PHE A 480 -2.88 7.61 -0.28
C PHE A 480 -2.44 6.95 -1.59
N GLU A 481 -3.10 7.29 -2.70
CA GLU A 481 -2.82 6.69 -4.01
C GLU A 481 -2.76 7.75 -5.11
N VAL A 482 -1.87 7.54 -6.08
CA VAL A 482 -1.78 8.30 -7.33
C VAL A 482 -1.75 7.34 -8.52
N CYS A 483 -2.43 7.68 -9.62
CA CYS A 483 -2.37 6.89 -10.85
C CYS A 483 -2.55 7.72 -12.11
N TRP A 484 -1.89 7.31 -13.18
CA TRP A 484 -2.01 7.92 -14.51
C TRP A 484 -3.18 7.31 -15.28
N ASN A 485 -3.83 8.11 -16.12
CA ASN A 485 -4.69 7.57 -17.16
C ASN A 485 -3.84 6.92 -18.28
N LYS A 486 -4.53 6.25 -19.21
CA LYS A 486 -3.87 5.51 -20.30
C LYS A 486 -3.09 6.41 -21.26
N GLU A 487 -3.59 7.61 -21.48
CA GLU A 487 -3.02 8.59 -22.40
C GLU A 487 -1.79 9.29 -21.79
N GLY A 488 -1.67 9.27 -20.46
CA GLY A 488 -0.55 9.90 -19.75
C GLY A 488 -0.69 11.42 -19.62
N ASP A 489 -1.88 11.96 -19.86
CA ASP A 489 -2.18 13.39 -19.81
C ASP A 489 -3.02 13.79 -18.58
N LYS A 490 -3.40 12.82 -17.73
CA LYS A 490 -4.10 13.05 -16.46
C LYS A 490 -3.56 12.18 -15.35
N VAL A 491 -3.49 12.76 -14.16
CA VAL A 491 -3.10 12.08 -12.92
C VAL A 491 -4.25 12.17 -11.92
N ALA A 492 -4.71 11.04 -11.41
CA ALA A 492 -5.65 11.00 -10.31
C ALA A 492 -4.91 10.87 -8.98
N ALA A 493 -5.48 11.44 -7.92
CA ALA A 493 -4.97 11.32 -6.57
C ALA A 493 -6.12 11.20 -5.56
N CYS A 494 -5.98 10.29 -4.60
CA CYS A 494 -6.93 10.04 -3.51
C CYS A 494 -6.41 10.58 -2.19
N PHE A 495 -7.27 11.33 -1.49
CA PHE A 495 -6.87 12.08 -0.31
C PHE A 495 -7.54 11.57 0.98
N SER A 496 -6.86 11.80 2.10
CA SER A 496 -7.34 11.51 3.46
C SER A 496 -8.50 12.38 3.93
N ASN A 497 -8.87 13.39 3.14
CA ASN A 497 -9.98 14.31 3.43
C ASN A 497 -11.21 14.03 2.56
N ASN A 498 -11.35 12.79 2.09
CA ASN A 498 -12.53 12.28 1.37
C ASN A 498 -12.65 12.81 -0.08
N THR A 499 -11.61 13.44 -0.62
CA THR A 499 -11.61 13.98 -1.98
C THR A 499 -10.79 13.11 -2.92
N VAL A 500 -11.19 13.12 -4.20
CA VAL A 500 -10.38 12.63 -5.31
C VAL A 500 -10.10 13.81 -6.22
N CYS A 501 -8.85 14.02 -6.62
CA CYS A 501 -8.50 15.04 -7.60
C CYS A 501 -8.07 14.38 -8.91
N VAL A 502 -8.45 15.00 -10.03
CA VAL A 502 -7.89 14.71 -11.35
C VAL A 502 -7.15 15.94 -11.83
N LEU A 503 -5.84 15.80 -11.97
CA LEU A 503 -4.92 16.83 -12.42
C LEU A 503 -4.65 16.65 -13.89
N ASP A 504 -4.76 17.73 -14.64
CA ASP A 504 -4.41 17.76 -16.03
C ASP A 504 -2.89 17.94 -16.21
N PHE A 505 -2.26 16.92 -16.78
CA PHE A 505 -0.84 16.88 -17.08
C PHE A 505 -0.62 16.99 -18.59
N ARG A 506 -1.04 18.09 -19.19
CA ARG A 506 -0.54 18.49 -20.51
C ARG A 506 0.66 19.42 -20.32
N LEU A 507 1.75 19.10 -21.03
CA LEU A 507 2.98 19.88 -21.04
C LEU A 507 2.85 21.09 -21.97
#